data_AF-A0A5M8FIC3-F1
#
_entry.id   AF-A0A5M8FIC3-F1
#
_cell.length_a   1.000
_cell.length_b   1.000
_cell.length_c   1.000
_cell.angle_alpha   90.00
_cell.angle_beta   90.00
_cell.angle_gamma   90.00
#
_symmetry.space_group_name_H-M   'P 1'
#
loop_
_entity.id
_entity.type
_entity.pdbx_description
1 polymer ?
#
loop_
_entity_poly.entity_id
_entity_poly.type
_entity_poly.pdbx_seq_one_letter_code
_entity_poly.pdbx_strand_id
1 'polypeptide(L)'
;MADALIDDATKEQLAEAARLLAVAVGYYERRCGEVQPDLLQKLLRSGDLDEETLSIVTAGMQNLVSALAEVTGKVDVFEEEVRH
;
A
#
# COMPACT_ATOMS: atom_id res chain seq x y z
N MET A 1 9.91 1.21 -6.83
CA MET A 1 9.01 0.32 -7.60
C MET A 1 7.58 0.83 -7.62
N ALA A 2 6.98 1.15 -6.46
CA ALA A 2 5.70 1.86 -6.42
C ALA A 2 5.70 3.10 -7.31
N ASP A 3 6.72 3.94 -7.23
CA ASP A 3 6.84 5.16 -8.05
C ASP A 3 6.80 4.87 -9.56
N ALA A 4 7.52 3.84 -10.02
CA ALA A 4 7.52 3.45 -11.43
C ALA A 4 6.16 2.92 -11.91
N LEU A 5 5.43 2.21 -11.04
CA LEU A 5 4.06 1.78 -11.33
C LEU A 5 3.07 2.94 -11.31
N ILE A 6 3.27 3.93 -10.42
CA ILE A 6 2.46 5.14 -10.34
C ILE A 6 2.65 5.99 -11.59
N ASP A 7 3.89 6.18 -12.04
CA ASP A 7 4.22 6.99 -13.20
C ASP A 7 3.64 6.43 -14.51
N ASP A 8 3.50 5.10 -14.60
CA ASP A 8 2.92 4.43 -15.77
C ASP A 8 1.39 4.21 -15.67
N ALA A 9 0.80 4.37 -14.48
CA ALA A 9 -0.62 4.14 -14.27
C ALA A 9 -1.48 5.30 -14.77
N THR A 10 -2.62 4.99 -15.38
CA THR A 10 -3.64 5.98 -15.67
C THR A 10 -4.34 6.45 -14.40
N LYS A 11 -5.04 7.60 -14.48
CA LYS A 11 -5.84 8.11 -13.37
C LYS A 11 -6.91 7.12 -12.91
N GLU A 12 -7.53 6.41 -13.86
CA GLU A 12 -8.54 5.39 -13.59
C GLU A 12 -7.94 4.19 -12.85
N GLN A 13 -6.73 3.78 -13.23
CA GLN A 13 -5.99 2.70 -12.55
C GLN A 13 -5.57 3.10 -11.14
N LEU A 14 -5.08 4.33 -10.94
CA LEU A 14 -4.79 4.85 -9.59
C LEU A 14 -6.05 4.88 -8.71
N ALA A 15 -7.19 5.28 -9.28
CA ALA A 15 -8.46 5.27 -8.57
C ALA A 15 -8.92 3.84 -8.22
N GLU A 16 -8.65 2.86 -9.08
CA GLU A 16 -8.95 1.44 -8.79
C GLU A 16 -8.01 0.88 -7.72
N ALA A 17 -6.71 1.15 -7.80
CA ALA A 17 -5.76 0.75 -6.76
C ALA A 17 -6.15 1.32 -5.39
N ALA A 18 -6.60 2.58 -5.33
CA ALA A 18 -7.12 3.19 -4.12
C ALA A 18 -8.39 2.48 -3.58
N ARG A 19 -9.29 2.02 -4.46
CA ARG A 19 -10.45 1.22 -4.06
C ARG A 19 -10.04 -0.13 -3.49
N LEU A 20 -9.08 -0.82 -4.10
CA LEU A 20 -8.54 -2.08 -3.60
C LEU A 20 -7.91 -1.91 -2.21
N LEU A 21 -7.15 -0.84 -2.01
CA LEU A 21 -6.58 -0.50 -0.70
C LEU A 21 -7.65 -0.19 0.34
N ALA A 22 -8.71 0.54 -0.01
CA ALA A 22 -9.83 0.80 0.90
C ALA A 22 -10.53 -0.49 1.34
N VAL A 23 -10.69 -1.45 0.44
CA VAL A 23 -11.22 -2.79 0.75
C VAL A 23 -10.28 -3.53 1.71
N ALA A 24 -8.98 -3.52 1.44
CA ALA A 24 -7.99 -4.16 2.30
C ALA A 24 -8.00 -3.57 3.72
N VAL A 25 -7.98 -2.23 3.84
CA VAL A 25 -8.05 -1.53 5.14
C VAL A 25 -9.34 -1.88 5.87
N GLY A 26 -10.50 -1.76 5.22
CA GLY A 26 -11.79 -2.06 5.84
C GLY A 26 -11.92 -3.53 6.27
N TYR A 27 -11.31 -4.46 5.53
CA TYR A 27 -11.25 -5.87 5.92
C TYR A 27 -10.43 -6.07 7.21
N TYR A 28 -9.26 -5.42 7.31
CA TYR A 28 -8.42 -5.50 8.50
C TYR A 28 -9.06 -4.81 9.71
N GLU A 29 -9.63 -3.61 9.54
CA GLU A 29 -10.32 -2.90 10.63
C GLU A 29 -11.47 -3.74 11.21
N ARG A 30 -12.25 -4.40 10.35
CA ARG A 30 -13.33 -5.28 10.81
C ARG A 30 -12.85 -6.51 11.58
N ARG A 31 -11.62 -6.97 11.35
CA ARG A 31 -11.07 -8.19 11.99
C ARG A 31 -10.18 -7.89 13.19
N CYS A 32 -9.47 -6.77 13.18
CA CYS A 32 -8.47 -6.40 14.16
C CYS A 32 -8.90 -5.24 15.08
N GLY A 33 -9.99 -4.55 14.74
CA GLY A 33 -10.42 -3.31 15.39
C GLY A 33 -9.91 -2.06 14.65
N GLU A 34 -10.49 -0.91 14.98
CA GLU A 34 -10.13 0.37 14.37
C GLU A 34 -8.74 0.85 14.80
N VAL A 35 -7.97 1.41 13.87
CA VAL A 35 -6.73 2.10 14.20
C VAL A 35 -7.07 3.42 14.89
N GLN A 36 -6.45 3.69 16.05
CA GLN A 36 -6.68 4.95 16.75
C GLN A 36 -6.28 6.14 15.85
N PRO A 37 -7.16 7.14 15.63
CA PRO A 37 -6.89 8.26 14.72
C PRO A 37 -5.59 9.02 15.04
N ASP A 38 -5.26 9.14 16.32
CA ASP A 38 -4.03 9.81 16.77
C ASP A 38 -2.76 9.03 16.41
N LEU A 39 -2.84 7.70 16.38
CA LEU A 39 -1.73 6.85 15.96
C LEU A 39 -1.52 6.97 14.46
N LEU A 40 -2.59 6.92 13.67
CA LEU A 40 -2.51 7.11 12.21
C LEU A 40 -1.92 8.48 11.85
N GLN A 41 -2.34 9.53 12.54
CA GLN A 41 -1.76 10.87 12.34
C GLN A 41 -0.27 10.94 12.69
N LYS A 42 0.17 10.23 13.73
CA LYS A 42 1.60 10.16 14.09
C LYS A 42 2.41 9.45 13.01
N LEU A 43 1.92 8.30 12.52
CA LEU A 43 2.57 7.53 11.45
C LEU A 43 2.69 8.34 10.14
N LEU A 44 1.72 9.22 9.86
CA LEU A 44 1.72 10.08 8.66
C LEU A 44 2.54 11.36 8.81
N ARG A 45 2.90 11.77 10.04
CA ARG A 45 3.56 13.05 10.32
C ARG A 45 5.03 12.92 10.72
N SER A 46 5.55 11.71 10.97
CA SER A 46 6.90 11.55 11.48
C SER A 46 7.96 11.59 10.37
N GLY A 47 8.86 12.58 10.47
CA GLY A 47 10.14 12.59 9.75
C GLY A 47 11.17 11.61 10.34
N ASP A 48 10.91 11.09 11.55
CA ASP A 48 11.67 10.02 12.19
C ASP A 48 10.81 8.75 12.21
N LEU A 49 11.02 7.88 11.22
CA LEU A 49 10.43 6.55 11.20
C LEU A 49 11.25 5.68 12.16
N ASP A 50 10.74 5.41 13.35
CA ASP A 50 11.29 4.33 14.17
C ASP A 50 11.12 2.97 13.46
N GLU A 51 11.81 1.93 13.94
CA GLU A 51 11.85 0.63 13.27
C GLU A 51 10.45 0.01 13.12
N GLU A 52 9.57 0.23 14.09
CA GLU A 52 8.17 -0.21 14.06
C GLU A 52 7.38 0.53 12.97
N THR A 53 7.47 1.85 12.94
CA THR A 53 6.80 2.69 11.92
C THR A 53 7.32 2.36 10.52
N LEU A 54 8.63 2.15 10.38
CA LEU A 54 9.26 1.74 9.13
C LEU A 54 8.67 0.41 8.65
N SER A 55 8.56 -0.59 9.54
CA SER A 55 7.96 -1.89 9.21
C SER A 55 6.51 -1.75 8.75
N ILE A 56 5.72 -0.89 9.40
CA ILE A 56 4.32 -0.63 9.02
C ILE A 56 4.27 0.02 7.62
N VAL A 57 5.11 1.03 7.37
CA VAL A 57 5.18 1.71 6.08
C VAL A 57 5.60 0.74 4.98
N THR A 58 6.62 -0.09 5.22
CA THR A 58 7.07 -1.10 4.25
C THR A 58 5.95 -2.08 3.89
N ALA A 59 5.23 -2.61 4.88
CA ALA A 59 4.09 -3.49 4.62
C ALA A 59 2.96 -2.79 3.85
N GLY A 60 2.65 -1.53 4.21
CA GLY A 60 1.68 -0.71 3.49
C GLY A 60 2.07 -0.44 2.04
N MET A 61 3.36 -0.16 1.79
CA MET A 61 3.89 0.07 0.45
C MET A 61 3.89 -1.20 -0.41
N GLN A 62 4.10 -2.38 0.19
CA GLN A 62 3.93 -3.65 -0.51
C GLN A 62 2.48 -3.85 -0.96
N ASN A 63 1.50 -3.58 -0.10
CA ASN A 63 0.09 -3.63 -0.48
C ASN A 63 -0.24 -2.65 -1.62
N LEU A 64 0.33 -1.45 -1.61
CA LEU A 64 0.19 -0.48 -2.69
C LEU A 64 0.77 -1.01 -4.00
N VAL A 65 1.99 -1.57 -3.97
CA VAL A 65 2.62 -2.17 -5.15
C VAL A 65 1.77 -3.31 -5.71
N SER A 66 1.27 -4.22 -4.86
CA SER A 66 0.41 -5.32 -5.31
C SER A 66 -0.89 -4.81 -5.93
N ALA A 67 -1.53 -3.81 -5.33
CA ALA A 67 -2.73 -3.20 -5.90
C ALA A 67 -2.46 -2.51 -7.25
N LEU A 68 -1.32 -1.82 -7.37
CA LEU A 68 -0.90 -1.20 -8.63
C LEU A 68 -0.55 -2.23 -9.71
N ALA A 69 0.15 -3.30 -9.36
CA ALA A 69 0.50 -4.37 -10.28
C ALA A 69 -0.75 -5.07 -10.83
N GLU A 70 -1.75 -5.32 -9.97
CA GLU A 70 -3.06 -5.88 -10.36
C GLU A 70 -3.74 -5.00 -11.42
N VAL A 71 -3.93 -3.71 -11.13
CA VAL A 71 -4.70 -2.80 -12.01
C VAL A 71 -3.94 -2.38 -13.27
N THR A 72 -2.60 -2.47 -13.25
CA THR A 72 -1.75 -2.22 -14.43
C THR A 72 -1.49 -3.47 -15.26
N GLY A 73 -1.91 -4.66 -14.80
CA GLY A 73 -1.67 -5.93 -15.47
C GLY A 73 -0.20 -6.37 -15.45
N LYS A 74 0.55 -5.96 -14.41
CA LYS A 74 1.99 -6.24 -14.23
C LYS A 74 2.27 -7.22 -13.08
N VAL A 75 1.27 -7.99 -12.69
CA VAL A 75 1.37 -8.96 -11.59
C VAL A 75 2.50 -9.97 -11.83
N ASP A 76 2.63 -10.48 -13.05
CA ASP A 76 3.64 -11.49 -13.38
C ASP A 76 5.08 -10.95 -13.22
N VAL A 77 5.31 -9.67 -13.54
CA VAL A 77 6.62 -9.00 -13.35
C VAL A 77 6.93 -8.82 -11.87
N PHE A 78 5.90 -8.52 -11.07
CA PHE A 78 6.01 -8.39 -9.62
C PHE A 78 6.35 -9.72 -8.93
N GLU A 79 5.71 -10.82 -9.33
CA GLU A 79 5.96 -12.13 -8.73
C GLU A 79 7.36 -12.69 -9.02
N GLU A 80 7.96 -12.34 -10.16
CA GLU A 80 9.34 -12.71 -10.50
C GLU A 80 10.38 -11.89 -9.72
N GLU A 81 10.17 -10.58 -9.53
CA GLU A 81 11.10 -9.72 -8.77
C GLU A 81 11.08 -10.01 -7.27
N VAL A 82 9.94 -10.37 -6.66
CA VAL A 82 9.86 -10.72 -5.23
C VAL A 82 10.52 -12.07 -4.91
N ARG A 83 10.69 -12.94 -5.91
CA ARG A 83 11.29 -14.27 -5.76
C ARG A 83 12.84 -14.24 -5.81
N HIS A 84 13.44 -13.10 -6.14
CA HIS A 84 14.89 -12.89 -6.28
C HIS A 84 15.44 -11.89 -5.26
#